data_AF-A0A931MZL1-F1
#
_entry.id   AF-A0A931MZL1-F1
#
_cell.length_a   1.000
_cell.length_b   1.000
_cell.length_c   1.000
_cell.angle_alpha   90.00
_cell.angle_beta   90.00
_cell.angle_gamma   90.00
#
_symmetry.space_group_name_H-M   'P 1'
#
loop_
_entity.id
_entity.type
_entity.pdbx_description
1 polymer ?
#
loop_
_entity_poly.entity_id
_entity_poly.type
_entity_poly.pdbx_seq_one_letter_code
_entity_poly.pdbx_strand_id
1 'polypeptide(L)'
;MNRLASVLIVTAMGVIALSAAAVLRVLFDFTLGQSMILGGAVLFGLVFLQSHLQRARDRRWVETRIAEIAAVASDVNNDMARFGERILRFDSHLGERIRREGEPLAAEVEVLGSLLKQVTDALAETEQRLDRLERQVREQAEAVRAAPPVQIAATPPPAAAVPAPPAQTIPVAFAPPPPPPPAEPAPSGFGVALPERLPSAFEREVEAAIRAEQIEIHLQPVVSLPQRKVRLYEAQRILRTESGMTLPAGDFHGVAESARLLPRVDTFIVVRAFQILKRLHTRNREVGMLIGLSLPSIADNGFFREFQSFCAQNKPLAELVVFELSQDDVRRMGPIEQESVAAVADLGFRFAIGMLTDLRTDFHRLGTQGFRYARVSAGRLLSRAPGFVGDIDPVDLSGHLARQGIELIVDGIETEAQVLELLDFNIRFAQGNLFAAPRLVRPETLQGAPSAADQVRAAPAARTARG
;
A
#
# COMPACT_ATOMS: atom_id res chain seq x y z
N MET A 1 25.95 22.72 16.02
CA MET A 1 25.89 24.13 16.51
C MET A 1 26.64 24.40 17.83
N ASN A 2 27.33 23.43 18.46
CA ASN A 2 27.93 23.61 19.81
C ASN A 2 29.29 24.33 19.89
N ARG A 3 30.07 24.38 18.80
CA ARG A 3 31.43 24.96 18.87
C ARG A 3 31.44 26.49 18.89
N LEU A 4 30.55 27.13 18.12
CA LEU A 4 30.40 28.59 18.08
C LEU A 4 29.91 29.16 19.43
N ALA A 5 28.95 28.49 20.08
CA ALA A 5 28.46 28.90 21.39
C ALA A 5 29.55 28.77 22.48
N SER A 6 30.33 27.69 22.47
CA SER A 6 31.45 27.53 23.43
C SER A 6 32.54 28.59 23.24
N VAL A 7 32.87 28.94 22.00
CA VAL A 7 33.85 29.99 21.71
C VAL A 7 33.34 31.34 22.22
N LEU A 8 32.07 31.68 21.96
CA LEU A 8 31.47 32.93 22.42
C LEU A 8 31.46 33.06 23.95
N ILE A 9 31.13 31.98 24.67
CA ILE A 9 31.11 31.98 26.14
C ILE A 9 32.51 32.19 26.71
N VAL A 10 33.54 31.52 26.18
CA VAL A 10 34.93 31.69 26.63
C VAL A 10 35.43 33.12 26.38
N THR A 11 35.11 33.69 25.23
CA THR A 11 35.45 35.09 24.92
C THR A 11 34.78 36.05 25.90
N ALA A 12 33.49 35.85 26.21
CA ALA A 12 32.76 36.68 27.16
C ALA A 12 33.34 36.61 28.59
N MET A 13 33.73 35.42 29.07
CA MET A 13 34.35 35.26 30.38
C MET A 13 35.71 35.96 30.49
N GLY A 14 36.50 35.94 29.40
CA GLY A 14 37.75 36.69 29.33
C GLY A 14 37.54 38.20 29.47
N VAL A 15 36.51 38.74 28.80
CA VAL A 15 36.12 40.15 28.90
C VAL A 15 35.67 40.50 30.32
N ILE A 16 34.85 39.65 30.95
CA ILE A 16 34.37 39.86 32.33
C ILE A 16 35.54 39.87 33.32
N ALA A 17 36.48 38.93 33.19
CA ALA A 17 37.65 38.86 34.07
C ALA A 17 38.58 40.07 33.92
N LEU A 18 38.81 40.52 32.68
CA LEU A 18 39.61 41.71 32.39
C LEU A 18 38.93 42.97 32.95
N SER A 19 37.60 43.07 32.81
CA SER A 19 36.82 44.16 33.38
C SER A 19 36.87 44.16 34.91
N ALA A 20 36.79 42.99 35.56
CA ALA A 20 36.89 42.86 37.01
C ALA A 20 38.28 43.29 37.52
N ALA A 21 39.35 42.91 36.82
CA ALA A 21 40.71 43.35 37.15
C ALA A 21 40.88 44.88 37.02
N ALA A 22 40.31 45.49 35.98
CA ALA A 22 40.33 46.94 35.79
C ALA A 22 39.57 47.68 36.90
N VAL A 23 38.39 47.18 37.30
CA VAL A 23 37.60 47.75 38.40
C VAL A 23 38.34 47.63 39.73
N LEU A 24 38.94 46.48 40.03
CA LEU A 24 39.73 46.28 41.24
C LEU A 24 40.90 47.27 41.35
N ARG A 25 41.53 47.60 40.22
CA ARG A 25 42.59 48.60 40.17
C ARG A 25 42.09 50.01 40.45
N VAL A 26 40.97 50.40 39.85
CA VAL A 26 40.47 51.80 39.90
C VAL A 26 39.75 52.10 41.21
N LEU A 27 39.00 51.15 41.77
CA LEU A 27 38.19 51.38 42.98
C LEU A 27 38.93 51.07 44.29
N PHE A 28 39.90 50.16 44.27
CA PHE A 28 40.51 49.62 45.49
C PHE A 28 42.04 49.87 45.57
N ASP A 29 42.59 50.68 44.65
CA ASP A 29 44.02 51.05 44.57
C ASP A 29 44.99 49.86 44.55
N PHE A 30 44.54 48.68 44.10
CA PHE A 30 45.38 47.51 44.04
C PHE A 30 46.52 47.67 43.02
N THR A 31 47.70 47.14 43.38
CA THR A 31 48.83 47.08 42.45
C THR A 31 48.47 46.27 41.20
N LEU A 32 49.18 46.53 40.10
CA LEU A 32 48.93 45.84 38.83
C LEU A 32 49.06 44.31 38.97
N GLY A 33 50.02 43.85 39.77
CA GLY A 33 50.18 42.42 40.08
C GLY A 33 49.00 41.83 40.85
N GLN A 34 48.52 42.52 41.90
CA GLN A 34 47.40 42.04 42.71
C GLN A 34 46.08 41.98 41.91
N SER A 35 45.81 42.99 41.08
CA SER A 35 44.60 43.06 40.26
C SER A 35 44.56 41.95 39.20
N MET A 36 45.71 41.63 38.59
CA MET A 36 45.82 40.54 37.61
C MET A 36 45.63 39.16 38.24
N ILE A 37 46.17 38.94 39.45
CA ILE A 37 45.99 37.69 40.19
C ILE A 37 44.51 37.48 40.54
N LEU A 38 43.84 38.53 41.04
CA LEU A 38 42.41 38.46 41.39
C LEU A 38 41.52 38.28 40.15
N GLY A 39 41.80 38.99 39.06
CA GLY A 39 41.09 38.80 37.78
C GLY A 39 41.26 37.39 37.22
N GLY A 40 42.47 36.83 37.31
CA GLY A 40 42.76 35.44 36.93
C GLY A 40 41.99 34.43 37.79
N ALA A 41 41.87 34.68 39.10
CA ALA A 41 41.09 33.83 40.01
C ALA A 41 39.58 33.84 39.65
N VAL A 42 39.03 35.00 39.28
CA VAL A 42 37.65 35.12 38.79
C VAL A 42 37.44 34.34 37.50
N LEU A 43 38.37 34.46 36.54
CA LEU A 43 38.32 33.70 35.29
C LEU A 43 38.32 32.19 35.55
N PHE A 44 39.23 31.73 36.41
CA PHE A 44 39.35 30.32 36.77
C PHE A 44 38.07 29.81 37.45
N GLY A 45 37.49 30.59 38.36
CA GLY A 45 36.22 30.26 39.01
C GLY A 45 35.06 30.14 38.03
N LEU A 46 34.95 31.05 37.06
CA LEU A 46 33.91 31.00 36.02
C LEU A 46 34.09 29.76 35.11
N VAL A 47 35.31 29.45 34.69
CA VAL A 47 35.62 28.26 33.86
C VAL A 47 35.30 26.98 34.62
N PHE A 48 35.68 26.92 35.91
CA PHE A 48 35.39 25.80 36.76
C PHE A 48 33.88 25.58 36.93
N LEU A 49 33.11 26.65 37.21
CA LEU A 49 31.66 26.61 37.35
C LEU A 49 30.98 26.14 36.07
N GLN A 50 31.39 26.68 34.92
CA GLN A 50 30.86 26.25 33.62
C GLN A 50 31.16 24.76 33.36
N SER A 51 32.36 24.29 33.65
CA SER A 51 32.73 22.87 33.48
C SER A 51 31.89 21.95 34.37
N HIS A 52 31.59 22.37 35.60
CA HIS A 52 30.75 21.64 36.53
C HIS A 52 29.28 21.60 36.07
N LEU A 53 28.76 22.72 35.58
CA LEU A 53 27.40 22.80 35.03
C LEU A 53 27.25 22.00 33.73
N GLN A 54 28.28 21.96 32.88
CA GLN A 54 28.32 21.12 31.70
C GLN A 54 28.34 19.63 32.08
N ARG A 55 29.22 19.22 33.00
CA ARG A 55 29.27 17.84 33.52
C ARG A 55 27.96 17.39 34.18
N ALA A 56 27.27 18.30 34.87
CA ALA A 56 25.97 18.01 35.47
C ALA A 56 24.85 17.80 34.42
N ARG A 57 24.87 18.55 33.31
CA ARG A 57 23.96 18.32 32.18
C ARG A 57 24.30 17.03 31.43
N ASP A 58 25.57 16.75 31.22
CA ASP A 58 26.03 15.54 30.55
C ASP A 58 25.67 14.28 31.34
N ARG A 59 25.74 14.32 32.68
CA ARG A 59 25.28 13.20 33.53
C ARG A 59 23.79 12.91 33.38
N ARG A 60 22.93 13.92 33.36
CA ARG A 60 21.48 13.74 33.12
C ARG A 60 21.18 13.20 31.71
N TRP A 61 21.98 13.60 30.72
CA TRP A 61 21.88 13.09 29.36
C TRP A 61 22.29 11.61 29.27
N VAL A 62 23.37 11.22 29.96
CA VAL A 62 23.83 9.82 30.04
C VAL A 62 22.85 8.94 30.80
N GLU A 63 22.28 9.41 31.92
CA GLU A 63 21.24 8.68 32.67
C GLU A 63 20.01 8.38 31.81
N THR A 64 19.58 9.34 30.98
CA THR A 64 18.46 9.16 30.05
C THR A 64 18.79 8.12 28.96
N ARG A 65 20.03 8.12 28.44
CA ARG A 65 20.47 7.14 27.43
C ARG A 65 20.62 5.73 27.99
N ILE A 66 21.04 5.59 29.24
CA ILE A 66 21.12 4.28 29.90
C ILE A 66 19.72 3.72 30.15
N ALA A 67 18.74 4.55 30.52
CA ALA A 67 17.35 4.15 30.65
C ALA A 67 16.73 3.70 29.31
N GLU A 68 17.03 4.42 28.21
CA GLU A 68 16.61 4.01 26.86
C GLU A 68 17.24 2.68 26.44
N ILE A 69 18.53 2.45 26.70
CA ILE A 69 19.21 1.18 26.37
C ILE A 69 18.64 0.03 27.21
N ALA A 70 18.34 0.26 28.49
CA ALA A 70 17.71 -0.74 29.35
C ALA A 70 16.28 -1.08 28.90
N ALA A 71 15.52 -0.08 28.42
CA ALA A 71 14.20 -0.30 27.84
C ALA A 71 14.27 -1.11 26.54
N VAL A 72 15.21 -0.77 25.64
CA VAL A 72 15.44 -1.52 24.38
C VAL A 72 15.88 -2.95 24.66
N ALA A 73 16.74 -3.19 25.66
CA ALA A 73 17.13 -4.54 26.05
C ALA A 73 15.94 -5.36 26.61
N SER A 74 15.05 -4.71 27.37
CA SER A 74 13.83 -5.34 27.89
C SER A 74 12.84 -5.67 26.76
N ASP A 75 12.68 -4.79 25.78
CA ASP A 75 11.80 -5.02 24.63
C ASP A 75 12.31 -6.15 23.75
N VAL A 76 13.63 -6.23 23.51
CA VAL A 76 14.24 -7.37 22.80
C VAL A 76 14.00 -8.69 23.54
N ASN A 77 14.07 -8.70 24.88
CA ASN A 77 13.81 -9.91 25.66
C ASN A 77 12.33 -10.34 25.60
N ASN A 78 11.42 -9.37 25.64
CA ASN A 78 9.99 -9.61 25.48
C ASN A 78 9.63 -10.10 24.06
N ASP A 79 10.29 -9.56 23.04
CA ASP A 79 10.12 -10.00 21.65
C ASP A 79 10.68 -11.40 21.42
N MET A 80 11.78 -11.76 22.09
CA MET A 80 12.32 -13.12 22.05
C MET A 80 11.35 -14.13 22.69
N ALA A 81 10.72 -13.78 23.81
CA ALA A 81 9.69 -14.61 24.43
C ALA A 81 8.46 -14.79 23.53
N ARG A 82 8.00 -13.71 22.88
CA ARG A 82 6.91 -13.75 21.88
C ARG A 82 7.28 -14.56 20.64
N PHE A 83 8.54 -14.52 20.22
CA PHE A 83 9.04 -15.34 19.12
C PHE A 83 9.03 -16.83 19.48
N GLY A 84 9.38 -17.17 20.72
CA GLY A 84 9.25 -18.52 21.27
C GLY A 84 7.80 -19.03 21.22
N GLU A 85 6.83 -18.23 21.66
CA GLU A 85 5.41 -18.58 21.54
C GLU A 85 4.95 -18.72 20.08
N ARG A 86 5.43 -17.85 19.18
CA ARG A 86 5.09 -17.93 17.74
C ARG A 86 5.66 -19.17 17.08
N ILE A 87 6.89 -19.58 17.42
CA ILE A 87 7.48 -20.82 16.90
C ILE A 87 6.66 -22.03 17.37
N LEU A 88 6.27 -22.07 18.64
CA LEU A 88 5.43 -23.16 19.17
C LEU A 88 4.06 -23.22 18.49
N ARG A 89 3.41 -22.07 18.24
CA ARG A 89 2.13 -22.00 17.49
C ARG A 89 2.29 -22.34 16.01
N PHE A 90 3.45 -22.02 15.43
CA PHE A 90 3.75 -22.32 14.03
C PHE A 90 3.96 -23.82 13.82
N ASP A 91 4.65 -24.49 14.74
CA ASP A 91 4.86 -25.93 14.73
C ASP A 91 3.53 -26.69 14.90
N SER A 92 2.65 -26.23 15.80
CA SER A 92 1.31 -26.81 15.93
C SER A 92 0.45 -26.61 14.66
N HIS A 93 0.55 -25.44 14.01
CA HIS A 93 -0.18 -25.17 12.76
C HIS A 93 0.35 -25.98 11.56
N LEU A 94 1.67 -26.22 11.49
CA LEU A 94 2.25 -27.10 10.47
C LEU A 94 1.81 -28.55 10.69
N GLY A 95 1.80 -29.02 11.95
CA GLY A 95 1.29 -30.35 12.29
C GLY A 95 -0.18 -30.56 11.88
N GLU A 96 -1.04 -29.56 12.10
CA GLU A 96 -2.44 -29.60 11.66
C GLU A 96 -2.60 -29.52 10.14
N ARG A 97 -1.78 -28.74 9.43
CA ARG A 97 -1.81 -28.66 7.96
C ARG A 97 -1.38 -29.97 7.30
N ILE A 98 -0.28 -30.56 7.77
CA ILE A 98 0.20 -31.86 7.27
C ILE A 98 -0.85 -32.95 7.49
N ARG A 99 -1.57 -32.89 8.63
CA ARG A 99 -2.66 -33.83 8.92
C ARG A 99 -3.91 -33.59 8.07
N ARG A 100 -4.30 -32.33 7.83
CA ARG A 100 -5.44 -31.97 6.96
C ARG A 100 -5.18 -32.20 5.46
N GLU A 101 -3.94 -32.10 5.00
CA GLU A 101 -3.57 -32.39 3.60
C GLU A 101 -3.27 -33.89 3.38
N GLY A 102 -2.88 -34.64 4.41
CA GLY A 102 -2.65 -36.08 4.33
C GLY A 102 -3.91 -36.95 4.30
N GLU A 103 -4.98 -36.55 5.01
CA GLU A 103 -6.26 -37.25 5.03
C GLU A 103 -6.96 -37.36 3.64
N PRO A 104 -7.05 -36.31 2.81
CA PRO A 104 -7.64 -36.42 1.48
C PRO A 104 -6.78 -37.24 0.50
N LEU A 105 -5.44 -37.18 0.61
CA LEU A 105 -4.55 -38.00 -0.23
C LEU A 105 -4.68 -39.50 0.08
N ALA A 106 -4.82 -39.87 1.35
CA ALA A 106 -5.02 -41.27 1.74
C ALA A 106 -6.37 -41.81 1.22
N ALA A 107 -7.43 -40.99 1.27
CA ALA A 107 -8.74 -41.34 0.73
C ALA A 107 -8.72 -41.48 -0.81
N GLU A 108 -8.00 -40.60 -1.52
CA GLU A 108 -7.84 -40.71 -2.99
C GLU A 108 -7.06 -41.98 -3.40
N VAL A 109 -6.05 -42.38 -2.64
CA VAL A 109 -5.28 -43.62 -2.88
C VAL A 109 -6.13 -44.87 -2.61
N GLU A 110 -7.00 -44.84 -1.61
CA GLU A 110 -7.93 -45.94 -1.32
C GLU A 110 -9.00 -46.08 -2.42
N VAL A 111 -9.54 -44.97 -2.93
CA VAL A 111 -10.46 -44.95 -4.07
C VAL A 111 -9.77 -45.50 -5.32
N LEU A 112 -8.53 -45.09 -5.60
CA LEU A 112 -7.76 -45.58 -6.74
C LEU A 112 -7.47 -47.09 -6.64
N GLY A 113 -7.18 -47.58 -5.43
CA GLY A 113 -7.04 -49.02 -5.17
C GLY A 113 -8.33 -49.80 -5.38
N SER A 114 -9.48 -49.24 -4.97
CA SER A 114 -10.80 -49.85 -5.19
C SER A 114 -11.16 -49.93 -6.69
N LEU A 115 -10.83 -48.90 -7.46
CA LEU A 115 -11.04 -48.84 -8.91
C LEU A 115 -10.15 -49.85 -9.65
N LEU A 116 -8.88 -49.99 -9.25
CA LEU A 116 -8.00 -50.99 -9.82
C LEU A 116 -8.53 -52.41 -9.57
N LYS A 117 -9.05 -52.67 -8.37
CA LYS A 117 -9.68 -53.95 -8.05
C LYS A 117 -10.92 -54.22 -8.90
N GLN A 118 -11.81 -53.23 -9.07
CA GLN A 118 -12.99 -53.36 -9.93
C GLN A 118 -12.63 -53.63 -11.40
N VAL A 119 -11.60 -52.98 -11.94
CA VAL A 119 -11.13 -53.24 -13.31
C VAL A 119 -10.57 -54.66 -13.43
N THR A 120 -9.85 -55.12 -12.42
CA THR A 120 -9.28 -56.48 -12.41
C THR A 120 -10.38 -57.55 -12.32
N ASP A 121 -11.38 -57.33 -11.47
CA ASP A 121 -12.53 -58.23 -11.32
C ASP A 121 -13.40 -58.25 -12.60
N ALA A 122 -13.63 -57.09 -13.23
CA ALA A 122 -14.34 -57.01 -14.51
C ALA A 122 -13.58 -57.70 -15.64
N LEU A 123 -12.25 -57.58 -15.66
CA LEU A 123 -11.40 -58.27 -16.64
C LEU A 123 -11.50 -59.80 -16.46
N ALA A 124 -11.42 -60.29 -15.23
CA ALA A 124 -11.58 -61.71 -14.92
C ALA A 124 -12.98 -62.23 -15.28
N GLU A 125 -14.03 -61.42 -15.08
CA GLU A 125 -15.40 -61.78 -15.48
C GLU A 125 -15.54 -61.86 -17.01
N THR A 126 -14.90 -60.96 -17.76
CA THR A 126 -14.90 -61.02 -19.23
C THR A 126 -14.15 -62.23 -19.78
N GLU A 127 -13.02 -62.62 -19.18
CA GLU A 127 -12.29 -63.84 -19.56
C GLU A 127 -13.16 -65.08 -19.31
N GLN A 128 -13.83 -65.17 -18.16
CA GLN A 128 -14.75 -66.28 -17.87
C GLN A 128 -15.95 -66.31 -18.84
N ARG A 129 -16.43 -65.15 -19.29
CA ARG A 129 -17.54 -65.06 -20.24
C ARG A 129 -17.11 -65.51 -21.64
N LEU A 130 -15.89 -65.16 -22.05
CA LEU A 130 -15.27 -65.66 -23.28
C LEU A 130 -15.12 -67.19 -23.25
N ASP A 131 -14.60 -67.75 -22.16
CA ASP A 131 -14.46 -69.21 -21.99
C ASP A 131 -15.80 -69.96 -22.09
N ARG A 132 -16.87 -69.40 -21.51
CA ARG A 132 -18.23 -69.99 -21.59
C ARG A 132 -18.76 -69.93 -23.01
N LEU A 133 -18.55 -68.81 -23.72
CA LEU A 133 -18.94 -68.66 -25.12
C LEU A 133 -18.19 -69.65 -26.02
N GLU A 134 -16.88 -69.82 -25.82
CA GLU A 134 -16.10 -70.79 -26.58
C GLU A 134 -16.57 -72.24 -26.37
N ARG A 135 -16.93 -72.60 -25.13
CA ARG A 135 -17.53 -73.92 -24.83
C ARG A 135 -18.91 -74.08 -25.48
N GLN A 136 -19.77 -73.06 -25.41
CA GLN A 136 -21.07 -73.09 -26.07
C GLN A 136 -20.96 -73.19 -27.59
N VAL A 137 -19.99 -72.50 -28.21
CA VAL A 137 -19.76 -72.60 -29.66
C VAL A 137 -19.24 -73.99 -30.03
N ARG A 138 -18.38 -74.61 -29.22
CA ARG A 138 -17.94 -76.00 -29.44
C ARG A 138 -19.08 -77.00 -29.30
N GLU A 139 -19.90 -76.86 -28.26
CA GLU A 139 -21.07 -77.72 -28.02
C GLU A 139 -22.14 -77.53 -29.12
N GLN A 140 -22.37 -76.29 -29.59
CA GLN A 140 -23.26 -76.00 -30.72
C GLN A 140 -22.70 -76.51 -32.04
N ALA A 141 -21.38 -76.45 -32.26
CA ALA A 141 -20.74 -77.02 -33.45
C ALA A 141 -20.85 -78.56 -33.48
N GLU A 142 -20.82 -79.22 -32.33
CA GLU A 142 -21.08 -80.66 -32.21
C GLU A 142 -22.58 -80.99 -32.38
N ALA A 143 -23.48 -80.17 -31.85
CA ALA A 143 -24.93 -80.36 -32.00
C ALA A 143 -25.44 -80.12 -33.44
N VAL A 144 -24.85 -79.17 -34.17
CA VAL A 144 -25.18 -78.89 -35.59
C VAL A 144 -24.69 -80.03 -36.51
N ARG A 145 -23.71 -80.83 -36.09
CA ARG A 145 -23.22 -82.00 -36.84
C ARG A 145 -24.13 -83.23 -36.70
N ALA A 146 -25.12 -83.21 -35.80
CA ALA A 146 -25.87 -84.40 -35.39
C ALA A 146 -27.40 -84.36 -35.62
N ALA A 147 -27.98 -83.39 -36.34
CA ALA A 147 -29.44 -83.31 -36.51
C ALA A 147 -29.94 -83.11 -37.97
N PRO A 148 -30.98 -83.85 -38.42
CA PRO A 148 -31.61 -83.73 -39.75
C PRO A 148 -32.72 -82.64 -39.80
N PRO A 149 -33.25 -82.28 -40.99
CA PRO A 149 -33.92 -80.99 -41.20
C PRO A 149 -35.40 -81.01 -40.78
N VAL A 150 -35.89 -79.92 -40.19
CA VAL A 150 -37.32 -79.71 -39.92
C VAL A 150 -37.79 -78.33 -40.42
N GLN A 151 -39.02 -78.35 -40.91
CA GLN A 151 -39.77 -77.39 -41.71
C GLN A 151 -40.15 -76.09 -40.97
N ILE A 152 -40.31 -75.02 -41.75
CA ILE A 152 -40.76 -73.69 -41.34
C ILE A 152 -42.30 -73.62 -41.39
N ALA A 153 -42.93 -73.13 -40.32
CA ALA A 153 -44.34 -72.73 -40.31
C ALA A 153 -44.54 -71.35 -39.68
N ALA A 154 -45.49 -70.61 -40.25
CA ALA A 154 -45.65 -69.16 -40.26
C ALA A 154 -46.42 -68.50 -39.09
N THR A 155 -46.16 -67.19 -38.90
CA THR A 155 -47.08 -66.05 -38.56
C THR A 155 -47.84 -66.03 -37.20
N PRO A 156 -48.50 -64.92 -36.74
CA PRO A 156 -48.48 -63.46 -37.04
C PRO A 156 -48.51 -62.52 -35.76
N PRO A 157 -48.65 -61.16 -35.87
CA PRO A 157 -48.75 -60.16 -34.77
C PRO A 157 -50.23 -59.71 -34.54
N PRO A 158 -50.66 -58.50 -34.05
CA PRO A 158 -50.10 -57.37 -33.24
C PRO A 158 -51.07 -56.89 -32.08
N ALA A 159 -50.74 -55.81 -31.33
CA ALA A 159 -51.64 -54.81 -30.67
C ALA A 159 -50.93 -54.09 -29.50
N ALA A 160 -51.18 -52.84 -29.05
CA ALA A 160 -51.91 -51.67 -29.53
C ALA A 160 -51.59 -50.44 -28.63
N ALA A 161 -51.66 -49.24 -29.23
CA ALA A 161 -52.18 -47.94 -28.73
C ALA A 161 -51.69 -47.28 -27.42
N VAL A 162 -51.26 -46.01 -27.53
CA VAL A 162 -51.74 -44.85 -26.70
C VAL A 162 -51.57 -43.52 -27.49
N PRO A 163 -52.55 -42.59 -27.51
CA PRO A 163 -52.45 -41.25 -28.10
C PRO A 163 -52.17 -40.11 -27.08
N ALA A 164 -51.67 -38.96 -27.57
CA ALA A 164 -51.43 -37.68 -26.87
C ALA A 164 -52.75 -36.89 -26.59
N PRO A 165 -52.79 -35.89 -25.66
CA PRO A 165 -52.58 -34.45 -26.00
C PRO A 165 -52.10 -33.56 -24.79
N PRO A 166 -52.32 -32.21 -24.70
CA PRO A 166 -51.36 -31.15 -25.03
C PRO A 166 -50.99 -30.18 -23.88
N ALA A 167 -50.14 -29.20 -24.22
CA ALA A 167 -49.50 -28.17 -23.38
C ALA A 167 -50.43 -27.25 -22.57
N GLN A 168 -49.94 -26.83 -21.38
CA GLN A 168 -50.51 -25.76 -20.55
C GLN A 168 -49.44 -24.70 -20.25
N THR A 169 -49.78 -23.44 -20.54
CA THR A 169 -49.07 -22.22 -20.13
C THR A 169 -49.70 -21.65 -18.87
N ILE A 170 -48.88 -21.32 -17.86
CA ILE A 170 -49.29 -20.62 -16.63
C ILE A 170 -48.73 -19.19 -16.67
N PRO A 171 -49.55 -18.14 -16.44
CA PRO A 171 -49.06 -16.77 -16.31
C PRO A 171 -48.67 -16.47 -14.86
N VAL A 172 -47.52 -15.81 -14.65
CA VAL A 172 -47.14 -15.26 -13.34
C VAL A 172 -47.03 -13.74 -13.47
N ALA A 173 -47.92 -13.04 -12.77
CA ALA A 173 -47.94 -11.59 -12.64
C ALA A 173 -46.90 -11.14 -11.59
N PHE A 174 -46.04 -10.20 -11.97
CA PHE A 174 -45.14 -9.50 -11.05
C PHE A 174 -45.86 -8.30 -10.44
N ALA A 175 -45.97 -8.24 -9.12
CA ALA A 175 -46.39 -7.06 -8.38
C ALA A 175 -45.16 -6.40 -7.72
N PRO A 176 -44.98 -5.07 -7.79
CA PRO A 176 -43.86 -4.35 -7.20
C PRO A 176 -44.06 -4.08 -5.69
N PRO A 177 -42.98 -4.01 -4.88
CA PRO A 177 -43.07 -3.71 -3.45
C PRO A 177 -43.25 -2.20 -3.15
N PRO A 178 -43.88 -1.84 -2.02
CA PRO A 178 -44.19 -0.45 -1.65
C PRO A 178 -42.99 0.35 -1.07
N PRO A 179 -43.04 1.69 -1.12
CA PRO A 179 -41.95 2.59 -0.71
C PRO A 179 -41.82 2.79 0.82
N PRO A 180 -40.63 3.16 1.34
CA PRO A 180 -40.40 3.42 2.76
C PRO A 180 -40.92 4.80 3.23
N PRO A 181 -41.25 4.96 4.53
CA PRO A 181 -41.80 6.19 5.09
C PRO A 181 -40.75 7.33 5.24
N PRO A 182 -41.20 8.60 5.37
CA PRO A 182 -40.33 9.77 5.33
C PRO A 182 -39.53 9.97 6.62
N ALA A 183 -38.28 10.43 6.47
CA ALA A 183 -37.39 10.81 7.55
C ALA A 183 -37.80 12.16 8.16
N GLU A 184 -37.93 12.21 9.49
CA GLU A 184 -38.07 13.45 10.25
C GLU A 184 -36.72 14.18 10.38
N PRO A 185 -36.71 15.53 10.36
CA PRO A 185 -35.50 16.33 10.45
C PRO A 185 -35.02 16.48 11.91
N ALA A 186 -33.72 16.25 12.15
CA ALA A 186 -33.09 16.52 13.43
C ALA A 186 -32.90 18.04 13.66
N PRO A 187 -33.15 18.56 14.88
CA PRO A 187 -33.04 19.97 15.18
C PRO A 187 -31.58 20.43 15.27
N SER A 188 -31.32 21.60 14.69
CA SER A 188 -30.08 22.36 14.84
C SER A 188 -30.08 23.10 16.17
N GLY A 189 -29.01 23.01 16.95
CA GLY A 189 -28.85 23.87 18.12
C GLY A 189 -27.66 23.57 19.04
N PHE A 190 -26.68 24.48 18.98
CA PHE A 190 -25.75 24.91 20.03
C PHE A 190 -24.68 23.96 20.61
N GLY A 191 -23.44 24.46 20.55
CA GLY A 191 -22.23 23.81 21.04
C GLY A 191 -22.23 23.57 22.55
N VAL A 192 -22.06 22.30 22.88
CA VAL A 192 -21.52 21.81 24.14
C VAL A 192 -20.44 20.82 23.74
N ALA A 193 -19.25 20.91 24.35
CA ALA A 193 -18.17 19.96 24.11
C ALA A 193 -18.72 18.53 24.31
N LEU A 194 -18.83 17.78 23.21
CA LEU A 194 -19.30 16.40 23.23
C LEU A 194 -18.33 15.58 24.10
N PRO A 195 -18.84 14.71 24.99
CA PRO A 195 -17.99 13.70 25.63
C PRO A 195 -17.27 12.91 24.54
N GLU A 196 -15.99 12.54 24.78
CA GLU A 196 -15.19 11.71 23.87
C GLU A 196 -16.07 10.61 23.29
N ARG A 197 -16.40 10.73 21.99
CA ARG A 197 -17.19 9.75 21.28
C ARG A 197 -16.43 8.43 21.37
N LEU A 198 -17.02 7.45 22.05
CA LEU A 198 -16.47 6.09 22.06
C LEU A 198 -16.33 5.62 20.60
N PRO A 199 -15.18 5.03 20.23
CA PRO A 199 -14.96 4.60 18.86
C PRO A 199 -16.05 3.62 18.42
N SER A 200 -16.58 3.82 17.21
CA SER A 200 -17.57 2.90 16.65
C SER A 200 -17.00 1.48 16.50
N ALA A 201 -17.87 0.46 16.36
CA ALA A 201 -17.41 -0.91 16.11
C ALA A 201 -16.52 -0.98 14.86
N PHE A 202 -16.87 -0.24 13.82
CA PHE A 202 -16.08 -0.08 12.61
C PHE A 202 -14.71 0.58 12.88
N GLU A 203 -14.67 1.69 13.62
CA GLU A 203 -13.42 2.38 13.94
C GLU A 203 -12.45 1.46 14.72
N ARG A 204 -12.96 0.68 15.67
CA ARG A 204 -12.16 -0.30 16.42
C ARG A 204 -11.64 -1.43 15.54
N GLU A 205 -12.46 -1.93 14.61
CA GLU A 205 -12.06 -2.96 13.66
C GLU A 205 -10.95 -2.47 12.71
N VAL A 206 -11.10 -1.25 12.19
CA VAL A 206 -10.09 -0.60 11.34
C VAL A 206 -8.78 -0.38 12.12
N GLU A 207 -8.86 0.14 13.34
CA GLU A 207 -7.69 0.30 14.21
C GLU A 207 -6.99 -1.04 14.47
N ALA A 208 -7.74 -2.09 14.80
CA ALA A 208 -7.20 -3.43 15.02
C ALA A 208 -6.50 -3.97 13.76
N ALA A 209 -7.11 -3.83 12.59
CA ALA A 209 -6.54 -4.26 11.32
C ALA A 209 -5.24 -3.51 10.97
N ILE A 210 -5.18 -2.20 11.22
CA ILE A 210 -3.95 -1.40 11.02
C ILE A 210 -2.85 -1.85 11.99
N ARG A 211 -3.19 -2.06 13.27
CA ARG A 211 -2.24 -2.53 14.28
C ARG A 211 -1.75 -3.96 14.00
N ALA A 212 -2.59 -4.80 13.42
CA ALA A 212 -2.24 -6.13 12.96
C ALA A 212 -1.52 -6.15 11.59
N GLU A 213 -1.22 -4.99 11.00
CA GLU A 213 -0.56 -4.85 9.70
C GLU A 213 -1.26 -5.61 8.56
N GLN A 214 -2.60 -5.68 8.60
CA GLN A 214 -3.42 -6.28 7.55
C GLN A 214 -3.58 -5.33 6.35
N ILE A 215 -2.49 -4.69 5.93
CA ILE A 215 -2.47 -3.75 4.81
C ILE A 215 -1.82 -4.44 3.63
N GLU A 216 -2.51 -4.41 2.49
CA GLU A 216 -2.00 -4.87 1.21
C GLU A 216 -1.62 -3.69 0.33
N ILE A 217 -0.66 -3.92 -0.58
CA ILE A 217 -0.25 -2.94 -1.58
C ILE A 217 -0.71 -3.37 -2.96
N HIS A 218 -1.54 -2.52 -3.56
CA HIS A 218 -1.92 -2.61 -4.95
C HIS A 218 -1.09 -1.62 -5.77
N LEU A 219 -0.61 -2.04 -6.93
CA LEU A 219 0.07 -1.14 -7.87
C LEU A 219 -0.86 -0.79 -9.01
N GLN A 220 -0.97 0.51 -9.30
CA GLN A 220 -1.64 1.01 -10.48
C GLN A 220 -0.64 1.79 -11.36
N PRO A 221 -0.54 1.49 -12.67
CA PRO A 221 0.42 2.17 -13.52
C PRO A 221 -0.03 3.60 -13.87
N VAL A 222 0.94 4.51 -13.82
CA VAL A 222 0.90 5.82 -14.49
C VAL A 222 1.65 5.67 -15.81
N VAL A 223 0.96 5.94 -16.91
CA VAL A 223 1.49 5.78 -18.26
C VAL A 223 1.82 7.14 -18.88
N SER A 224 2.79 7.14 -19.78
CA SER A 224 3.06 8.27 -20.66
C SER A 224 2.07 8.32 -21.82
N LEU A 225 1.67 9.50 -22.26
CA LEU A 225 0.88 9.71 -23.47
C LEU A 225 1.74 10.33 -24.58
N PRO A 226 1.51 9.97 -25.86
CA PRO A 226 0.50 9.01 -26.33
C PRO A 226 0.95 7.54 -26.29
N GLN A 227 2.24 7.23 -26.03
CA GLN A 227 2.81 5.88 -26.22
C GLN A 227 2.30 4.82 -25.23
N ARG A 228 1.61 5.21 -24.15
CA ARG A 228 1.10 4.36 -23.05
C ARG A 228 2.17 3.49 -22.39
N LYS A 229 3.42 3.94 -22.40
CA LYS A 229 4.52 3.26 -21.69
C LYS A 229 4.40 3.58 -20.20
N VAL A 230 4.42 2.55 -19.36
CA VAL A 230 4.44 2.69 -17.89
C VAL A 230 5.70 3.42 -17.47
N ARG A 231 5.53 4.46 -16.63
CA ARG A 231 6.63 5.29 -16.10
C ARG A 231 6.71 5.23 -14.59
N LEU A 232 5.56 5.23 -13.92
CA LEU A 232 5.46 5.09 -12.47
C LEU A 232 4.40 4.04 -12.14
N TYR A 233 4.52 3.42 -10.97
CA TYR A 233 3.39 2.75 -10.31
C TYR A 233 2.99 3.54 -9.07
N GLU A 234 1.72 3.86 -8.92
CA GLU A 234 1.18 4.30 -7.64
C GLU A 234 1.03 3.10 -6.70
N ALA A 235 1.58 3.21 -5.49
CA ALA A 235 1.41 2.24 -4.42
C ALA A 235 0.18 2.57 -3.56
N GLN A 236 -0.94 1.92 -3.88
CA GLN A 236 -2.22 2.10 -3.20
C GLN A 236 -2.34 1.13 -2.02
N ARG A 237 -2.85 1.65 -0.89
CA ARG A 237 -3.05 0.90 0.35
C ARG A 237 -4.48 0.34 0.38
N ILE A 238 -4.60 -0.96 0.59
CA ILE A 238 -5.89 -1.64 0.82
C ILE A 238 -5.82 -2.32 2.18
N LEU A 239 -6.63 -1.88 3.13
CA LEU A 239 -6.75 -2.50 4.44
C LEU A 239 -7.71 -3.69 4.36
N ARG A 240 -7.34 -4.83 4.94
CA ARG A 240 -8.24 -5.97 5.12
C ARG A 240 -8.63 -6.05 6.58
N THR A 241 -9.93 -6.09 6.85
CA THR A 241 -10.43 -6.30 8.21
C THR A 241 -10.57 -7.79 8.53
N GLU A 242 -10.71 -8.13 9.80
CA GLU A 242 -10.94 -9.51 10.24
C GLU A 242 -12.28 -10.08 9.73
N SER A 243 -13.30 -9.23 9.53
CA SER A 243 -14.55 -9.62 8.90
C SER A 243 -14.44 -9.91 7.39
N GLY A 244 -13.25 -9.71 6.79
CA GLY A 244 -12.98 -9.95 5.38
C GLY A 244 -13.31 -8.77 4.47
N MET A 245 -13.68 -7.59 5.02
CA MET A 245 -13.88 -6.39 4.22
C MET A 245 -12.55 -5.84 3.73
N THR A 246 -12.53 -5.32 2.50
CA THR A 246 -11.37 -4.63 1.91
C THR A 246 -11.67 -3.15 1.79
N LEU A 247 -10.88 -2.32 2.48
CA LEU A 247 -11.07 -0.88 2.56
C LEU A 247 -9.92 -0.15 1.85
N PRO A 248 -10.17 0.64 0.79
CA PRO A 248 -9.17 1.52 0.23
C PRO A 248 -8.77 2.64 1.21
N ALA A 249 -7.62 3.28 0.96
CA ALA A 249 -7.09 4.36 1.79
C ALA A 249 -8.13 5.42 2.17
N GLY A 250 -8.96 5.88 1.23
CA GLY A 250 -9.96 6.91 1.48
C GLY A 250 -10.97 6.55 2.59
N ASP A 251 -11.29 5.27 2.73
CA ASP A 251 -12.34 4.80 3.66
C ASP A 251 -11.83 4.64 5.09
N PHE A 252 -10.54 4.32 5.26
CA PHE A 252 -9.93 4.16 6.59
C PHE A 252 -9.06 5.34 7.03
N HIS A 253 -8.74 6.29 6.14
CA HIS A 253 -7.82 7.40 6.43
C HIS A 253 -8.26 8.22 7.65
N GLY A 254 -9.52 8.63 7.72
CA GLY A 254 -10.04 9.43 8.83
C GLY A 254 -9.99 8.71 10.19
N VAL A 255 -10.18 7.39 10.19
CA VAL A 255 -10.02 6.57 11.40
C VAL A 255 -8.55 6.49 11.81
N ALA A 256 -7.66 6.24 10.85
CA ALA A 256 -6.22 6.19 11.10
C ALA A 256 -5.68 7.54 11.59
N GLU A 257 -6.19 8.65 11.10
CA GLU A 257 -5.84 10.00 11.55
C GLU A 257 -6.30 10.23 12.99
N SER A 258 -7.57 9.97 13.28
CA SER A 258 -8.16 10.15 14.62
C SER A 258 -7.48 9.28 15.67
N ALA A 259 -7.09 8.05 15.30
CA ALA A 259 -6.35 7.12 16.16
C ALA A 259 -4.83 7.34 16.18
N ARG A 260 -4.31 8.34 15.47
CA ARG A 260 -2.86 8.66 15.34
C ARG A 260 -2.03 7.48 14.81
N LEU A 261 -2.59 6.71 13.90
CA LEU A 261 -1.98 5.54 13.28
C LEU A 261 -1.38 5.82 11.89
N LEU A 262 -1.57 7.02 11.34
CA LEU A 262 -1.00 7.39 10.04
C LEU A 262 0.52 7.17 9.93
N PRO A 263 1.37 7.50 10.93
CA PRO A 263 2.80 7.19 10.86
C PRO A 263 3.09 5.69 10.70
N ARG A 264 2.30 4.83 11.37
CA ARG A 264 2.43 3.37 11.23
C ARG A 264 2.07 2.90 9.82
N VAL A 265 0.98 3.42 9.28
CA VAL A 265 0.52 3.13 7.91
C VAL A 265 1.56 3.59 6.88
N ASP A 266 2.14 4.77 7.09
CA ASP A 266 3.16 5.34 6.20
C ASP A 266 4.49 4.58 6.29
N THR A 267 4.91 4.12 7.48
CA THR A 267 6.09 3.26 7.62
C THR A 267 5.90 1.97 6.83
N PHE A 268 4.72 1.33 6.97
CA PHE A 268 4.41 0.10 6.26
C PHE A 268 4.50 0.27 4.74
N ILE A 269 3.79 1.27 4.18
CA ILE A 269 3.77 1.48 2.72
C ILE A 269 5.17 1.83 2.22
N VAL A 270 5.94 2.69 2.90
CA VAL A 270 7.28 3.10 2.45
C VAL A 270 8.22 1.90 2.40
N VAL A 271 8.33 1.14 3.49
CA VAL A 271 9.24 -0.02 3.54
C VAL A 271 8.86 -1.03 2.46
N ARG A 272 7.58 -1.35 2.34
CA ARG A 272 7.11 -2.37 1.39
C ARG A 272 7.19 -1.89 -0.06
N ALA A 273 6.91 -0.63 -0.34
CA ALA A 273 7.07 0.00 -1.64
C ALA A 273 8.52 -0.09 -2.13
N PHE A 274 9.50 0.24 -1.28
CA PHE A 274 10.92 0.10 -1.65
C PHE A 274 11.34 -1.35 -1.87
N GLN A 275 10.82 -2.30 -1.09
CA GLN A 275 11.06 -3.74 -1.34
C GLN A 275 10.54 -4.16 -2.71
N ILE A 276 9.33 -3.72 -3.08
CA ILE A 276 8.73 -4.00 -4.38
C ILE A 276 9.53 -3.32 -5.50
N LEU A 277 9.90 -2.04 -5.32
CA LEU A 277 10.68 -1.28 -6.28
C LEU A 277 12.04 -1.93 -6.54
N LYS A 278 12.76 -2.38 -5.52
CA LYS A 278 14.04 -3.11 -5.68
C LYS A 278 13.89 -4.35 -6.57
N ARG A 279 12.78 -5.09 -6.43
CA ARG A 279 12.50 -6.27 -7.25
C ARG A 279 12.12 -5.89 -8.70
N LEU A 280 11.33 -4.83 -8.88
CA LEU A 280 10.95 -4.32 -10.20
C LEU A 280 12.15 -3.73 -10.95
N HIS A 281 13.04 -3.03 -10.25
CA HIS A 281 14.22 -2.37 -10.81
C HIS A 281 15.19 -3.35 -11.48
N THR A 282 15.27 -4.59 -10.98
CA THR A 282 16.06 -5.67 -11.60
C THR A 282 15.57 -6.01 -13.01
N ARG A 283 14.28 -5.83 -13.30
CA ARG A 283 13.65 -6.12 -14.60
C ARG A 283 13.56 -4.91 -15.51
N ASN A 284 13.16 -3.78 -14.96
CA ASN A 284 12.99 -2.54 -15.70
C ASN A 284 13.48 -1.36 -14.87
N ARG A 285 14.65 -0.83 -15.25
CA ARG A 285 15.34 0.23 -14.52
C ARG A 285 14.70 1.61 -14.65
N GLU A 286 13.78 1.78 -15.59
CA GLU A 286 13.16 3.07 -15.90
C GLU A 286 11.84 3.34 -15.17
N VAL A 287 11.29 2.33 -14.50
CA VAL A 287 9.98 2.46 -13.85
C VAL A 287 10.15 2.83 -12.38
N GLY A 288 9.53 3.94 -12.00
CA GLY A 288 9.51 4.42 -10.62
C GLY A 288 8.25 4.03 -9.85
N MET A 289 8.14 4.56 -8.65
CA MET A 289 7.02 4.38 -7.74
C MET A 289 6.60 5.71 -7.15
N LEU A 290 5.29 5.94 -7.13
CA LEU A 290 4.66 7.03 -6.41
C LEU A 290 4.06 6.48 -5.12
N ILE A 291 4.41 7.09 -3.99
CA ILE A 291 4.04 6.65 -2.64
C ILE A 291 3.41 7.83 -1.92
N GLY A 292 2.13 7.73 -1.58
CA GLY A 292 1.50 8.76 -0.74
C GLY A 292 2.13 8.81 0.65
N LEU A 293 2.20 9.98 1.25
CA LEU A 293 2.53 10.23 2.65
C LEU A 293 1.47 11.15 3.25
N SER A 294 1.36 11.15 4.57
CA SER A 294 0.49 12.06 5.29
C SER A 294 1.30 13.12 6.04
N LEU A 295 0.72 14.32 6.19
CA LEU A 295 1.36 15.41 6.94
C LEU A 295 1.65 15.04 8.41
N PRO A 296 0.75 14.36 9.15
CA PRO A 296 1.03 13.95 10.52
C PRO A 296 2.26 13.05 10.66
N SER A 297 2.54 12.21 9.66
CA SER A 297 3.78 11.40 9.64
C SER A 297 5.02 12.27 9.48
N ILE A 298 5.00 13.24 8.56
CA ILE A 298 6.14 14.15 8.36
C ILE A 298 6.41 15.02 9.61
N ALA A 299 5.35 15.40 10.32
CA ALA A 299 5.44 16.17 11.55
C ALA A 299 5.93 15.35 12.77
N ASP A 300 5.74 14.01 12.75
CA ASP A 300 6.19 13.13 13.82
C ASP A 300 7.72 12.94 13.79
N ASN A 301 8.39 13.35 14.88
CA ASN A 301 9.86 13.32 14.96
C ASN A 301 10.43 11.88 14.92
N GLY A 302 9.73 10.93 15.55
CA GLY A 302 10.16 9.54 15.62
C GLY A 302 10.15 8.91 14.24
N PHE A 303 8.99 8.96 13.58
CA PHE A 303 8.81 8.54 12.19
C PHE A 303 9.80 9.23 11.27
N PHE A 304 9.87 10.57 11.29
CA PHE A 304 10.62 11.30 10.27
C PHE A 304 12.12 11.00 10.33
N ARG A 305 12.68 10.83 11.53
CA ARG A 305 14.10 10.45 11.68
C ARG A 305 14.40 9.10 11.07
N GLU A 306 13.54 8.11 11.32
CA GLU A 306 13.68 6.77 10.75
C GLU A 306 13.47 6.79 9.23
N PHE A 307 12.45 7.52 8.77
CA PHE A 307 12.14 7.71 7.36
C PHE A 307 13.29 8.38 6.60
N GLN A 308 13.88 9.44 7.14
CA GLN A 308 15.02 10.13 6.54
C GLN A 308 16.25 9.21 6.49
N SER A 309 16.54 8.48 7.57
CA SER A 309 17.63 7.50 7.60
C SER A 309 17.40 6.39 6.56
N PHE A 310 16.17 5.90 6.44
CA PHE A 310 15.79 4.91 5.44
C PHE A 310 15.96 5.45 4.01
N CYS A 311 15.55 6.69 3.75
CA CYS A 311 15.76 7.37 2.47
C CYS A 311 17.27 7.49 2.16
N ALA A 312 18.08 7.90 3.14
CA ALA A 312 19.53 8.04 2.97
C ALA A 312 20.20 6.71 2.61
N GLN A 313 19.79 5.61 3.26
CA GLN A 313 20.27 4.25 2.95
C GLN A 313 19.84 3.77 1.56
N ASN A 314 18.74 4.30 1.01
CA ASN A 314 18.20 3.94 -0.30
C ASN A 314 18.39 5.04 -1.36
N LYS A 315 19.36 5.94 -1.16
CA LYS A 315 19.69 7.03 -2.10
C LYS A 315 19.86 6.60 -3.57
N PRO A 316 20.40 5.41 -3.92
CA PRO A 316 20.48 4.96 -5.30
C PRO A 316 19.13 4.83 -6.03
N LEU A 317 18.01 4.73 -5.29
CA LEU A 317 16.67 4.63 -5.85
C LEU A 317 15.93 5.98 -5.87
N ALA A 318 16.56 7.07 -5.43
CA ALA A 318 15.88 8.33 -5.17
C ALA A 318 15.18 8.92 -6.42
N GLU A 319 15.80 8.80 -7.60
CA GLU A 319 15.20 9.28 -8.86
C GLU A 319 13.96 8.49 -9.30
N LEU A 320 13.81 7.27 -8.78
CA LEU A 320 12.70 6.37 -9.08
C LEU A 320 11.58 6.45 -8.05
N VAL A 321 11.74 7.22 -6.97
CA VAL A 321 10.72 7.34 -5.93
C VAL A 321 10.20 8.76 -5.88
N VAL A 322 8.88 8.86 -5.93
CA VAL A 322 8.14 10.11 -5.78
C VAL A 322 7.24 9.98 -4.57
N PHE A 323 7.41 10.85 -3.58
CA PHE A 323 6.49 10.92 -2.43
C PHE A 323 5.36 11.90 -2.73
N GLU A 324 4.12 11.51 -2.48
CA GLU A 324 2.98 12.38 -2.70
C GLU A 324 2.42 12.91 -1.39
N LEU A 325 2.13 14.22 -1.36
CA LEU A 325 1.36 14.87 -0.32
C LEU A 325 0.12 15.51 -0.95
N SER A 326 -1.03 15.44 -0.27
CA SER A 326 -2.23 16.09 -0.77
C SER A 326 -2.05 17.61 -0.84
N GLN A 327 -2.79 18.30 -1.71
CA GLN A 327 -2.75 19.76 -1.77
C GLN A 327 -3.11 20.40 -0.42
N ASP A 328 -4.03 19.80 0.33
CA ASP A 328 -4.44 20.28 1.65
C ASP A 328 -3.30 20.15 2.67
N ASP A 329 -2.58 19.02 2.67
CA ASP A 329 -1.38 18.82 3.48
C ASP A 329 -0.29 19.83 3.14
N VAL A 330 -0.04 20.05 1.85
CA VAL A 330 0.97 21.02 1.38
C VAL A 330 0.65 22.44 1.86
N ARG A 331 -0.63 22.82 1.92
CA ARG A 331 -1.05 24.13 2.45
C ARG A 331 -0.88 24.26 3.95
N ARG A 332 -1.03 23.15 4.69
CA ARG A 332 -0.90 23.12 6.15
C ARG A 332 0.55 23.01 6.63
N MET A 333 1.51 22.73 5.75
CA MET A 333 2.93 22.61 6.13
C MET A 333 3.46 23.89 6.78
N GLY A 334 3.88 23.78 8.04
CA GLY A 334 4.63 24.80 8.75
C GLY A 334 6.13 24.75 8.40
N PRO A 335 6.94 25.57 9.08
CA PRO A 335 8.39 25.62 8.84
C PRO A 335 9.10 24.29 9.08
N ILE A 336 8.63 23.51 10.07
CA ILE A 336 9.23 22.21 10.42
C ILE A 336 8.98 21.21 9.29
N GLU A 337 7.74 21.10 8.83
CA GLU A 337 7.38 20.14 7.77
C GLU A 337 8.03 20.52 6.43
N GLN A 338 8.16 21.82 6.15
CA GLN A 338 8.89 22.31 4.98
C GLN A 338 10.38 21.92 5.02
N GLU A 339 11.03 22.06 6.17
CA GLU A 339 12.42 21.62 6.36
C GLU A 339 12.55 20.10 6.23
N SER A 340 11.59 19.34 6.78
CA SER A 340 11.55 17.88 6.65
C SER A 340 11.44 17.44 5.19
N VAL A 341 10.56 18.06 4.40
CA VAL A 341 10.43 17.80 2.96
C VAL A 341 11.72 18.18 2.22
N ALA A 342 12.30 19.35 2.51
CA ALA A 342 13.56 19.79 1.91
C ALA A 342 14.71 18.83 2.21
N ALA A 343 14.83 18.35 3.45
CA ALA A 343 15.88 17.43 3.85
C ALA A 343 15.80 16.07 3.14
N VAL A 344 14.59 15.63 2.75
CA VAL A 344 14.39 14.42 1.94
C VAL A 344 14.63 14.72 0.45
N ALA A 345 14.27 15.90 -0.03
CA ALA A 345 14.58 16.36 -1.38
C ALA A 345 16.10 16.46 -1.62
N ASP A 346 16.87 16.90 -0.63
CA ASP A 346 18.34 16.97 -0.66
C ASP A 346 19.01 15.60 -0.78
N LEU A 347 18.31 14.54 -0.37
CA LEU A 347 18.74 13.16 -0.62
C LEU A 347 18.50 12.71 -2.07
N GLY A 348 17.81 13.52 -2.87
CA GLY A 348 17.51 13.29 -4.29
C GLY A 348 16.11 12.77 -4.57
N PHE A 349 15.28 12.58 -3.53
CA PHE A 349 13.89 12.14 -3.70
C PHE A 349 13.04 13.28 -4.24
N ARG A 350 11.97 12.93 -4.94
CA ARG A 350 11.06 13.91 -5.57
C ARG A 350 9.71 13.88 -4.88
N PHE A 351 8.99 14.99 -4.97
CA PHE A 351 7.64 15.09 -4.42
C PHE A 351 6.59 15.30 -5.51
N ALA A 352 5.36 14.88 -5.21
CA ALA A 352 4.16 15.17 -5.97
C ALA A 352 3.14 15.87 -5.08
N ILE A 353 2.39 16.81 -5.66
CA ILE A 353 1.18 17.35 -5.03
C ILE A 353 -0.04 16.61 -5.55
N GLY A 354 -0.77 15.95 -4.65
CA GLY A 354 -1.97 15.17 -4.91
C GLY A 354 -3.24 16.01 -4.87
N MET A 355 -4.31 15.53 -5.51
CA MET A 355 -5.67 16.07 -5.40
C MET A 355 -5.75 17.59 -5.67
N LEU A 356 -5.18 18.05 -6.77
CA LEU A 356 -5.17 19.48 -7.09
C LEU A 356 -6.59 20.03 -7.33
N THR A 357 -6.96 21.06 -6.58
CA THR A 357 -8.27 21.73 -6.66
C THR A 357 -8.17 23.25 -6.79
N ASP A 358 -7.10 23.85 -6.26
CA ASP A 358 -6.86 25.30 -6.28
C ASP A 358 -5.56 25.63 -7.02
N LEU A 359 -5.67 26.42 -8.07
CA LEU A 359 -4.55 26.80 -8.93
C LEU A 359 -3.80 28.02 -8.41
N ARG A 360 -4.24 28.64 -7.31
CA ARG A 360 -3.52 29.74 -6.63
C ARG A 360 -2.35 29.25 -5.77
N THR A 361 -2.02 27.97 -5.85
CA THR A 361 -0.86 27.38 -5.17
C THR A 361 0.42 27.96 -5.75
N ASP A 362 1.40 28.28 -4.89
CA ASP A 362 2.73 28.75 -5.34
C ASP A 362 3.56 27.58 -5.89
N PHE A 363 3.30 27.23 -7.16
CA PHE A 363 3.98 26.14 -7.86
C PHE A 363 5.47 26.41 -8.08
N HIS A 364 5.87 27.69 -8.18
CA HIS A 364 7.29 28.04 -8.29
C HIS A 364 8.02 27.63 -7.00
N ARG A 365 7.50 28.03 -5.83
CA ARG A 365 8.06 27.61 -4.54
C ARG A 365 8.10 26.09 -4.40
N LEU A 366 7.02 25.39 -4.75
CA LEU A 366 7.00 23.92 -4.71
C LEU A 366 8.07 23.29 -5.63
N GLY A 367 8.26 23.82 -6.84
CA GLY A 367 9.33 23.42 -7.74
C GLY A 367 10.71 23.55 -7.09
N THR A 368 10.98 24.66 -6.39
CA THR A 368 12.25 24.83 -5.66
C THR A 368 12.42 23.87 -4.48
N GLN A 369 11.32 23.38 -3.89
CA GLN A 369 11.30 22.44 -2.75
C GLN A 369 11.36 20.96 -3.15
N GLY A 370 11.57 20.65 -4.44
CA GLY A 370 11.70 19.26 -4.91
C GLY A 370 10.39 18.62 -5.39
N PHE A 371 9.29 19.37 -5.45
CA PHE A 371 8.08 18.90 -6.14
C PHE A 371 8.33 18.89 -7.64
N ARG A 372 8.05 17.76 -8.28
CA ARG A 372 8.25 17.53 -9.73
C ARG A 372 6.99 17.03 -10.41
N TYR A 373 5.96 16.68 -9.66
CA TYR A 373 4.68 16.24 -10.22
C TYR A 373 3.51 16.93 -9.52
N ALA A 374 2.42 17.12 -10.26
CA ALA A 374 1.12 17.49 -9.73
C ALA A 374 0.07 16.53 -10.28
N ARG A 375 -0.88 16.11 -9.45
CA ARG A 375 -1.96 15.18 -9.83
C ARG A 375 -3.31 15.86 -9.79
N VAL A 376 -4.12 15.57 -10.79
CA VAL A 376 -5.48 16.07 -10.88
C VAL A 376 -6.39 15.05 -11.55
N SER A 377 -7.67 15.04 -11.16
CA SER A 377 -8.64 14.15 -11.79
C SER A 377 -9.09 14.66 -13.16
N ALA A 378 -9.23 13.73 -14.09
CA ALA A 378 -9.80 13.98 -15.41
C ALA A 378 -11.18 14.63 -15.31
N GLY A 379 -12.00 14.18 -14.36
CA GLY A 379 -13.32 14.76 -14.10
C GLY A 379 -13.27 16.26 -13.81
N ARG A 380 -12.23 16.75 -13.13
CA ARG A 380 -12.07 18.17 -12.84
C ARG A 380 -11.61 18.98 -14.05
N LEU A 381 -10.66 18.45 -14.83
CA LEU A 381 -10.21 19.11 -16.07
C LEU A 381 -11.32 19.19 -17.12
N LEU A 382 -12.14 18.15 -17.22
CA LEU A 382 -13.24 18.05 -18.19
C LEU A 382 -14.55 18.69 -17.70
N SER A 383 -14.51 19.47 -16.60
CA SER A 383 -15.68 20.14 -16.01
C SER A 383 -16.85 19.21 -15.63
N ARG A 384 -16.56 17.93 -15.35
CA ARG A 384 -17.51 16.91 -14.87
C ARG A 384 -17.57 16.82 -13.34
N ALA A 385 -16.72 17.58 -12.66
CA ALA A 385 -16.64 17.77 -11.22
C ALA A 385 -16.52 19.27 -10.93
N PRO A 386 -16.65 19.73 -9.66
CA PRO A 386 -16.43 21.13 -9.31
C PRO A 386 -15.10 21.62 -9.89
N GLY A 387 -15.15 22.74 -10.62
CA GLY A 387 -14.00 23.30 -11.33
C GLY A 387 -12.88 23.75 -10.42
N PHE A 388 -11.85 24.35 -11.01
CA PHE A 388 -10.74 24.89 -10.25
C PHE A 388 -11.08 26.24 -9.62
N VAL A 389 -10.46 26.52 -8.48
CA VAL A 389 -10.36 27.89 -7.97
C VAL A 389 -9.06 28.50 -8.51
N GLY A 390 -9.16 29.61 -9.24
CA GLY A 390 -8.01 30.34 -9.77
C GLY A 390 -8.24 30.88 -11.18
N ASP A 391 -7.31 31.71 -11.64
CA ASP A 391 -7.43 32.45 -12.91
C ASP A 391 -6.72 31.76 -14.09
N ILE A 392 -6.27 30.52 -13.90
CA ILE A 392 -5.59 29.74 -14.92
C ILE A 392 -6.63 28.87 -15.63
N ASP A 393 -6.70 28.96 -16.95
CA ASP A 393 -7.52 28.05 -17.75
C ASP A 393 -7.01 26.61 -17.58
N PRO A 394 -7.88 25.62 -17.30
CA PRO A 394 -7.50 24.21 -17.18
C PRO A 394 -6.63 23.67 -18.33
N VAL A 395 -6.85 24.16 -19.56
CA VAL A 395 -6.07 23.74 -20.76
C VAL A 395 -4.62 24.21 -20.67
N ASP A 396 -4.37 25.38 -20.08
CA ASP A 396 -3.03 25.96 -19.92
C ASP A 396 -2.27 25.41 -18.71
N LEU A 397 -2.93 24.65 -17.83
CA LEU A 397 -2.38 24.17 -16.57
C LEU A 397 -1.10 23.35 -16.75
N SER A 398 -1.09 22.42 -17.71
CA SER A 398 0.09 21.57 -17.99
C SER A 398 1.30 22.43 -18.37
N GLY A 399 1.10 23.42 -19.24
CA GLY A 399 2.15 24.36 -19.67
C GLY A 399 2.62 25.28 -18.54
N HIS A 400 1.68 25.76 -17.69
CA HIS A 400 2.01 26.56 -16.52
C HIS A 400 2.92 25.81 -15.54
N LEU A 401 2.56 24.56 -15.19
CA LEU A 401 3.32 23.71 -14.28
C LEU A 401 4.69 23.33 -14.87
N ALA A 402 4.75 23.03 -16.16
CA ALA A 402 5.99 22.63 -16.83
C ALA A 402 7.06 23.73 -16.77
N ARG A 403 6.67 25.01 -16.85
CA ARG A 403 7.60 26.14 -16.68
C ARG A 403 8.23 26.21 -15.28
N GLN A 404 7.57 25.63 -14.27
CA GLN A 404 8.06 25.53 -12.90
C GLN A 404 8.80 24.20 -12.62
N GLY A 405 9.03 23.39 -13.66
CA GLY A 405 9.66 22.07 -13.52
C GLY A 405 8.74 21.00 -12.91
N ILE A 406 7.42 21.21 -12.97
CA ILE A 406 6.40 20.29 -12.45
C ILE A 406 5.63 19.66 -13.62
N GLU A 407 5.52 18.34 -13.63
CA GLU A 407 4.79 17.59 -14.65
C GLU A 407 3.38 17.23 -14.16
N LEU A 408 2.38 17.43 -15.03
CA LEU A 408 1.00 17.08 -14.71
C LEU A 408 0.73 15.59 -14.98
N ILE A 409 0.16 14.92 -13.99
CA ILE A 409 -0.40 13.57 -14.08
C ILE A 409 -1.91 13.69 -13.95
N VAL A 410 -2.65 13.14 -14.91
CA VAL A 410 -4.12 13.13 -14.86
C VAL A 410 -4.63 11.75 -14.48
N ASP A 411 -5.34 11.66 -13.37
CA ASP A 411 -5.93 10.42 -12.84
C ASP A 411 -7.43 10.30 -13.16
N GLY A 412 -8.01 9.15 -12.84
CA GLY A 412 -9.44 8.90 -13.03
C GLY A 412 -9.88 8.78 -14.50
N ILE A 413 -8.98 8.38 -15.40
CA ILE A 413 -9.33 8.11 -16.81
C ILE A 413 -9.94 6.72 -16.95
N GLU A 414 -11.18 6.67 -17.41
CA GLU A 414 -11.97 5.44 -17.54
C GLU A 414 -12.25 5.07 -19.00
N THR A 415 -12.23 6.04 -19.91
CA THR A 415 -12.64 5.85 -21.31
C THR A 415 -11.69 6.51 -22.31
N GLU A 416 -11.62 5.97 -23.52
CA GLU A 416 -10.86 6.58 -24.62
C GLU A 416 -11.37 7.98 -24.99
N ALA A 417 -12.68 8.22 -24.85
CA ALA A 417 -13.27 9.54 -25.10
C ALA A 417 -12.65 10.62 -24.20
N GLN A 418 -12.43 10.31 -22.91
CA GLN A 418 -11.73 11.23 -22.01
C GLN A 418 -10.30 11.50 -22.46
N VAL A 419 -9.57 10.50 -22.99
CA VAL A 419 -8.21 10.71 -23.51
C VAL A 419 -8.22 11.67 -24.70
N LEU A 420 -9.20 11.55 -25.59
CA LEU A 420 -9.36 12.44 -26.75
C LEU A 420 -9.68 13.88 -26.32
N GLU A 421 -10.60 14.06 -25.38
CA GLU A 421 -10.92 15.38 -24.83
C GLU A 421 -9.72 16.02 -24.11
N LEU A 422 -8.82 15.21 -23.55
CA LEU A 422 -7.61 15.65 -22.85
C LEU A 422 -6.42 15.92 -23.79
N LEU A 423 -6.53 15.71 -25.11
CA LEU A 423 -5.44 15.95 -26.06
C LEU A 423 -5.00 17.42 -26.07
N ASP A 424 -5.96 18.35 -26.04
CA ASP A 424 -5.69 19.79 -26.10
C ASP A 424 -4.98 20.33 -24.85
N PHE A 425 -5.06 19.59 -23.73
CA PHE A 425 -4.44 19.94 -22.45
C PHE A 425 -2.93 19.64 -22.39
N ASN A 426 -2.35 19.07 -23.46
CA ASN A 426 -0.93 18.71 -23.54
C ASN A 426 -0.45 17.86 -22.35
N ILE A 427 -1.25 16.86 -21.96
CA ILE A 427 -0.96 15.98 -20.82
C ILE A 427 0.05 14.91 -21.23
N ARG A 428 1.11 14.77 -20.43
CA ARG A 428 2.18 13.80 -20.66
C ARG A 428 1.99 12.49 -19.89
N PHE A 429 1.28 12.53 -18.77
CA PHE A 429 1.07 11.36 -17.91
C PHE A 429 -0.38 11.18 -17.54
N ALA A 430 -0.81 9.93 -17.55
CA ALA A 430 -2.19 9.57 -17.31
C ALA A 430 -2.29 8.30 -16.47
N GLN A 431 -3.37 8.20 -15.71
CA GLN A 431 -3.70 7.06 -14.88
C GLN A 431 -5.21 6.83 -14.85
N GLY A 432 -5.59 5.57 -14.75
CA GLY A 432 -6.98 5.17 -14.55
C GLY A 432 -7.25 3.77 -15.04
N ASN A 433 -8.49 3.31 -14.82
CA ASN A 433 -8.91 1.95 -15.13
C ASN A 433 -8.87 1.63 -16.62
N LEU A 434 -8.90 2.66 -17.49
CA LEU A 434 -8.67 2.50 -18.93
C LEU A 434 -7.34 1.80 -19.23
N PHE A 435 -6.28 2.16 -18.50
CA PHE A 435 -4.94 1.64 -18.75
C PHE A 435 -4.70 0.34 -17.97
N ALA A 436 -4.99 0.36 -16.67
CA ALA A 436 -5.10 -0.82 -15.83
C ALA A 436 -5.74 -0.47 -14.48
N ALA A 437 -6.55 -1.39 -13.96
CA ALA A 437 -7.00 -1.35 -12.57
C ALA A 437 -5.83 -1.62 -11.58
N PRO A 438 -5.93 -1.16 -10.33
CA PRO A 438 -4.94 -1.48 -9.29
C PRO A 438 -4.87 -2.99 -9.04
N ARG A 439 -3.66 -3.56 -9.03
CA ARG A 439 -3.45 -5.00 -8.85
C ARG A 439 -2.61 -5.30 -7.62
N LEU A 440 -3.04 -6.30 -6.83
CA LEU A 440 -2.29 -6.80 -5.69
C LEU A 440 -0.92 -7.33 -6.13
N VAL A 441 0.14 -6.88 -5.46
CA VAL A 441 1.48 -7.42 -5.68
C VAL A 441 1.69 -8.65 -4.81
N ARG A 442 1.51 -9.83 -5.40
CA ARG A 442 1.96 -11.07 -4.75
C ARG A 442 3.47 -11.21 -4.96
N PRO A 443 4.25 -11.60 -3.93
CA PRO A 443 5.69 -11.78 -4.04
C PRO A 443 6.10 -12.74 -5.18
N GLU A 444 5.22 -13.69 -5.54
CA GLU A 444 5.42 -14.66 -6.63
C GLU A 444 5.05 -14.11 -8.02
N THR A 445 4.05 -13.21 -8.12
CA THR A 445 3.66 -12.61 -9.42
C THR A 445 4.71 -11.70 -10.03
N LEU A 446 5.66 -11.21 -9.21
CA LEU A 446 6.84 -10.49 -9.69
C LEU A 446 7.87 -11.42 -10.36
N GLN A 447 7.67 -12.75 -10.36
CA GLN A 447 8.51 -13.72 -11.07
C GLN A 447 8.01 -14.03 -12.49
N GLY A 448 6.72 -13.80 -12.81
CA GLY A 448 6.11 -14.28 -14.06
C GLY A 448 5.19 -13.31 -14.81
N ALA A 449 5.02 -12.06 -14.39
CA ALA A 449 4.18 -11.13 -15.16
C ALA A 449 4.80 -10.82 -16.55
N PRO A 450 4.09 -11.03 -17.67
CA PRO A 450 4.56 -10.55 -18.98
C PRO A 450 4.71 -9.04 -18.90
N SER A 451 5.70 -8.50 -19.63
CA SER A 451 5.99 -7.07 -19.68
C SER A 451 4.68 -6.29 -19.87
N ALA A 452 4.48 -5.19 -19.15
CA ALA A 452 3.29 -4.35 -19.34
C ALA A 452 3.12 -3.91 -20.82
N ALA A 453 4.20 -3.92 -21.60
CA ALA A 453 4.19 -3.72 -23.05
C ALA A 453 3.41 -4.81 -23.82
N ASP A 454 3.43 -6.06 -23.35
CA ASP A 454 2.71 -7.17 -23.99
C ASP A 454 1.21 -7.15 -23.64
N GLN A 455 0.85 -6.63 -22.47
CA GLN A 455 -0.55 -6.54 -22.02
C GLN A 455 -1.31 -5.38 -22.66
N VAL A 456 -0.65 -4.24 -22.91
CA VAL A 456 -1.25 -3.11 -23.67
C VAL A 456 -1.45 -3.48 -25.14
N ARG A 457 -0.64 -4.39 -25.69
CA ARG A 457 -0.81 -4.94 -27.06
C ARG A 457 -1.91 -5.99 -27.19
N ALA A 458 -2.32 -6.63 -26.09
CA ALA A 458 -3.26 -7.76 -26.09
C ALA A 458 -4.74 -7.35 -25.95
N ALA A 459 -5.06 -6.06 -25.86
CA ALA A 459 -6.46 -5.60 -25.95
C ALA A 459 -6.99 -5.87 -27.37
N PRO A 460 -8.15 -6.53 -27.53
CA PRO A 460 -8.63 -6.94 -28.85
C PRO A 460 -9.00 -5.71 -29.68
N ALA A 461 -8.30 -5.51 -30.80
CA ALA A 461 -8.73 -4.59 -31.84
C ALA A 461 -10.13 -5.03 -32.31
N ALA A 462 -11.14 -4.23 -31.98
CA ALA A 462 -12.49 -4.42 -32.47
C ALA A 462 -12.46 -4.40 -34.00
N ARG A 463 -12.66 -5.58 -34.60
CA ARG A 463 -12.87 -5.79 -36.03
C ARG A 463 -14.07 -4.93 -36.47
N THR A 464 -13.81 -3.79 -37.10
CA THR A 464 -14.79 -3.15 -37.97
C THR A 464 -14.88 -3.96 -39.25
N ALA A 465 -15.81 -4.92 -39.27
CA ALA A 465 -16.39 -5.41 -40.51
C ALA A 465 -17.44 -4.38 -40.96
N ARG A 466 -17.15 -3.65 -42.04
CA ARG A 466 -18.18 -2.98 -42.85
C ARG A 466 -18.28 -3.72 -44.17
N GLY A 467 -19.43 -4.35 -44.37
CA GLY A 467 -20.05 -4.47 -45.69
C GLY A 467 -20.82 -3.19 -46.01
#